data_AF-A0A2P5LNG1-F1
#
_entry.id   AF-A0A2P5LNG1-F1
#
_cell.length_a   1.000
_cell.length_b   1.000
_cell.length_c   1.000
_cell.angle_alpha   90.00
_cell.angle_beta   90.00
_cell.angle_gamma   90.00
#
_symmetry.space_group_name_H-M   'P 1'
#
loop_
_entity.id
_entity.type
_entity.pdbx_description
1 polymer ?
#
loop_
_entity_poly.entity_id
_entity_poly.type
_entity_poly.pdbx_seq_one_letter_code
_entity_poly.pdbx_strand_id
1 'polypeptide(L)'
;MNEAASETRLPDPVVAEPAPRRRTCAVAVGAGPAAVIVGGGAPVVVQSMTNTDTADVESTVTQVLALAQQGSELVRITVDRDEAAAAVPHIFEKLAQKGCHVPLVGDFHYIGHKLLADHPACGEALAKYRINPGNVGFKEKKDKQFASIVELAAKHGKAVRIGANWGSLDQELLTYLMDLNHASDRPLDARAVTREALVRSALMSARRAEEIGLPKNRIVISAKVSAVQDLIAVYRMLAERSDYALHLGLTEAGMGSKGIVASSAALGVLLQDGIGDTIRVS
;
A
#
# COMPACT_ATOMS: atom_id res chain seq x y z
N MET A 1 -31.33 -9.00 -45.58
CA MET A 1 -31.79 -9.11 -44.18
C MET A 1 -31.85 -7.70 -43.63
N ASN A 2 -33.03 -7.31 -43.15
CA ASN A 2 -33.53 -5.94 -43.04
C ASN A 2 -32.79 -5.04 -42.03
N GLU A 3 -32.27 -3.90 -42.51
CA GLU A 3 -31.91 -2.73 -41.69
C GLU A 3 -33.16 -1.99 -41.13
N ALA A 4 -34.36 -2.31 -41.63
CA ALA A 4 -35.60 -1.60 -41.28
C ALA A 4 -36.24 -2.01 -39.93
N ALA A 5 -35.63 -2.90 -39.14
CA ALA A 5 -36.19 -3.37 -37.87
C ALA A 5 -35.62 -2.66 -36.62
N SER A 6 -34.63 -1.77 -36.79
CA SER A 6 -33.87 -1.17 -35.68
C SER A 6 -34.52 0.04 -35.00
N GLU A 7 -35.65 0.56 -35.49
CA GLU A 7 -36.22 1.84 -35.01
C GLU A 7 -37.40 1.72 -34.02
N THR A 8 -37.83 0.50 -33.68
CA THR A 8 -39.05 0.32 -32.86
C THR A 8 -38.82 0.24 -31.34
N ARG A 9 -37.56 0.24 -30.88
CA ARG A 9 -37.21 0.27 -29.45
C ARG A 9 -35.99 1.13 -29.21
N LEU A 10 -36.00 1.82 -28.07
CA LEU A 10 -34.80 2.46 -27.54
C LEU A 10 -33.75 1.38 -27.23
N PRO A 11 -32.45 1.69 -27.38
CA PRO A 11 -31.37 0.76 -27.04
C PRO A 11 -31.40 0.43 -25.55
N ASP A 12 -30.83 -0.73 -25.20
CA ASP A 12 -30.62 -1.09 -23.80
C ASP A 12 -29.82 0.02 -23.10
N PRO A 13 -30.19 0.40 -21.86
CA PRO A 13 -29.52 1.46 -21.15
C PRO A 13 -28.05 1.09 -20.91
N VAL A 14 -27.16 2.02 -21.21
CA VAL A 14 -25.75 1.88 -20.83
C VAL A 14 -25.66 2.07 -19.31
N VAL A 15 -25.09 1.10 -18.62
CA VAL A 15 -24.87 1.18 -17.17
C VAL A 15 -23.90 2.33 -16.88
N ALA A 16 -24.37 3.33 -16.14
CA ALA A 16 -23.61 4.54 -15.78
C ALA A 16 -23.16 4.50 -14.31
N GLU A 17 -22.69 3.34 -13.86
CA GLU A 17 -22.26 3.09 -12.48
C GLU A 17 -20.89 2.40 -12.47
N PRO A 18 -20.07 2.60 -11.42
CA PRO A 18 -18.84 1.83 -11.26
C PRO A 18 -19.16 0.34 -11.06
N ALA A 19 -18.19 -0.52 -11.37
CA ALA A 19 -18.28 -1.92 -11.03
C ALA A 19 -18.43 -2.10 -9.51
N PRO A 20 -19.10 -3.17 -9.05
CA PRO A 20 -19.21 -3.48 -7.62
C PRO A 20 -17.84 -3.52 -6.96
N ARG A 21 -17.74 -2.99 -5.73
CA ARG A 21 -16.50 -3.05 -4.94
C ARG A 21 -16.01 -4.50 -4.84
N ARG A 22 -14.73 -4.71 -5.17
CA ARG A 22 -14.06 -5.99 -4.99
C ARG A 22 -14.20 -6.44 -3.54
N ARG A 23 -14.59 -7.70 -3.33
CA ARG A 23 -14.63 -8.30 -1.98
C ARG A 23 -13.21 -8.44 -1.45
N THR A 24 -12.96 -7.88 -0.28
CA THR A 24 -11.64 -7.89 0.36
C THR A 24 -11.75 -8.24 1.84
N CYS A 25 -10.66 -8.76 2.40
CA CYS A 25 -10.53 -8.91 3.83
C CYS A 25 -10.44 -7.52 4.48
N ALA A 26 -11.28 -7.26 5.49
CA ALA A 26 -11.25 -6.03 6.26
C ALA A 26 -10.01 -5.98 7.15
N VAL A 27 -9.30 -4.85 7.15
CA VAL A 27 -8.11 -4.61 7.98
C VAL A 27 -8.36 -3.42 8.89
N ALA A 28 -8.35 -3.65 10.20
CA ALA A 28 -8.42 -2.58 11.19
C ALA A 28 -7.03 -1.94 11.39
N VAL A 29 -6.95 -0.62 11.19
CA VAL A 29 -5.76 0.21 11.40
C VAL A 29 -6.01 1.15 12.58
N GLY A 30 -5.26 0.95 13.67
CA GLY A 30 -5.48 1.65 14.93
C GLY A 30 -6.34 0.84 15.91
N ALA A 31 -6.78 1.49 16.98
CA ALA A 31 -7.59 0.88 18.03
C ALA A 31 -8.64 1.86 18.56
N GLY A 32 -9.70 1.33 19.17
CA GLY A 32 -10.78 2.13 19.74
C GLY A 32 -11.62 2.89 18.70
N PRO A 33 -12.30 3.98 19.09
CA PRO A 33 -13.20 4.73 18.21
C PRO A 33 -12.52 5.39 17.01
N ALA A 34 -11.20 5.58 17.07
CA ALA A 34 -10.41 6.17 16.00
C ALA A 34 -9.84 5.13 15.01
N ALA A 35 -10.13 3.83 15.22
CA ALA A 35 -9.69 2.79 14.30
C ALA A 35 -10.35 2.95 12.92
N VAL A 36 -9.56 2.86 11.86
CA VAL A 36 -10.01 2.95 10.48
C VAL A 36 -10.04 1.56 9.86
N ILE A 37 -11.14 1.20 9.21
CA ILE A 37 -11.29 -0.08 8.50
C ILE A 37 -10.92 0.12 7.03
N VAL A 38 -9.92 -0.64 6.56
CA VAL A 38 -9.52 -0.68 5.16
C VAL A 38 -9.98 -2.00 4.54
N GLY A 39 -10.79 -1.93 3.49
CA GLY A 39 -11.34 -3.11 2.83
C GLY A 39 -12.63 -3.64 3.46
N GLY A 40 -13.06 -4.84 3.08
CA GLY A 40 -14.31 -5.44 3.59
C GLY A 40 -15.59 -4.72 3.18
N GLY A 41 -15.54 -3.91 2.12
CA GLY A 41 -16.66 -3.07 1.69
C GLY A 41 -16.75 -1.71 2.40
N ALA A 42 -15.81 -1.39 3.31
CA ALA A 42 -15.71 -0.06 3.88
C ALA A 42 -15.42 1.01 2.80
N PRO A 43 -15.75 2.29 3.05
CA PRO A 43 -15.37 3.40 2.17
C PRO A 43 -13.88 3.39 1.83
N VAL A 44 -13.52 3.88 0.64
CA VAL A 44 -12.12 3.95 0.22
C VAL A 44 -11.41 5.00 1.06
N VAL A 45 -10.43 4.57 1.84
CA VAL A 45 -9.75 5.43 2.82
C VAL A 45 -8.75 6.36 2.14
N VAL A 46 -8.80 7.65 2.45
CA VAL A 46 -7.80 8.64 1.98
C VAL A 46 -6.62 8.67 2.95
N GLN A 47 -5.40 8.53 2.43
CA GLN A 47 -4.21 8.67 3.24
C GLN A 47 -3.13 9.53 2.60
N SER A 48 -2.30 10.14 3.46
CA SER A 48 -1.21 11.02 3.09
C SER A 48 0.10 10.59 3.75
N MET A 49 1.17 11.34 3.51
CA MET A 49 2.45 11.14 4.18
C MET A 49 3.07 12.51 4.47
N THR A 50 3.69 12.65 5.63
CA THR A 50 4.50 13.82 5.96
C THR A 50 5.73 13.92 5.07
N ASN A 51 6.27 15.13 4.94
CA ASN A 51 7.57 15.39 4.34
C ASN A 51 8.51 16.14 5.30
N THR A 52 8.10 16.34 6.55
CA THR A 52 8.95 16.84 7.63
C THR A 52 9.94 15.78 8.07
N ASP A 53 11.05 16.22 8.67
CA ASP A 53 11.92 15.33 9.40
C ASP A 53 11.18 14.81 10.64
N THR A 54 11.02 13.48 10.76
CA THR A 54 10.26 12.88 11.87
C THR A 54 10.94 13.10 13.22
N ALA A 55 12.25 13.33 13.25
CA ALA A 55 12.96 13.73 14.46
C ALA A 55 12.53 15.13 14.96
N ASP A 56 12.02 16.00 14.08
CA ASP A 56 11.37 17.26 14.44
C ASP A 56 9.91 16.99 14.82
N VAL A 57 9.70 16.76 16.12
CA VAL A 57 8.40 16.45 16.71
C VAL A 57 7.37 17.55 16.44
N GLU A 58 7.72 18.83 16.62
CA GLU A 58 6.76 19.93 16.49
C GLU A 58 6.31 20.14 15.05
N SER A 59 7.28 20.13 14.12
CA SER A 59 6.99 20.25 12.69
C SER A 59 6.13 19.08 12.21
N THR A 60 6.47 17.85 12.63
CA THR A 60 5.71 16.65 12.25
C THR A 60 4.31 16.64 12.86
N VAL A 61 4.13 17.01 14.13
CA VAL A 61 2.79 17.16 14.75
C VAL A 61 1.97 18.18 13.99
N THR A 62 2.54 19.35 13.68
CA THR A 62 1.85 20.42 12.95
C THR A 62 1.37 19.93 11.58
N GLN A 63 2.22 19.22 10.85
CA GLN A 63 1.85 18.70 9.54
C GLN A 63 0.83 17.55 9.61
N VAL A 64 0.96 16.64 10.58
CA VAL A 64 -0.04 15.56 10.79
C VAL A 64 -1.42 16.15 11.08
N LEU A 65 -1.51 17.18 11.93
CA LEU A 65 -2.75 17.89 12.21
C LEU A 65 -3.34 18.52 10.96
N ALA A 66 -2.52 19.22 10.17
CA ALA A 66 -2.97 19.85 8.93
C ALA A 66 -3.51 18.80 7.94
N LEU A 67 -2.82 17.67 7.79
CA LEU A 67 -3.26 16.58 6.92
C LEU A 67 -4.57 15.95 7.40
N ALA A 68 -4.71 15.69 8.70
CA ALA A 68 -5.93 15.15 9.29
C ALA A 68 -7.11 16.12 9.13
N GLN A 69 -6.90 17.42 9.37
CA GLN A 69 -7.92 18.47 9.18
C GLN A 69 -8.39 18.59 7.72
N GLN A 70 -7.52 18.29 6.75
CA GLN A 70 -7.87 18.24 5.33
C GLN A 70 -8.50 16.90 4.90
N GLY A 71 -8.81 16.01 5.83
CA GLY A 71 -9.51 14.75 5.57
C GLY A 71 -8.62 13.54 5.34
N SER A 72 -7.32 13.60 5.65
CA SER A 72 -6.48 12.41 5.65
C SER A 72 -6.83 11.51 6.83
N GLU A 73 -7.44 10.37 6.56
CA GLU A 73 -7.89 9.40 7.58
C GLU A 73 -6.76 8.56 8.15
N LEU A 74 -5.65 8.42 7.41
CA LEU A 74 -4.40 7.82 7.90
C LEU A 74 -3.22 8.72 7.51
N VAL A 75 -2.25 8.89 8.40
CA VAL A 75 -1.06 9.69 8.10
C VAL A 75 0.20 8.85 8.24
N ARG A 76 0.99 8.77 7.17
CA ARG A 76 2.27 8.06 7.18
C ARG A 76 3.42 9.01 7.54
N ILE A 77 4.36 8.52 8.34
CA ILE A 77 5.60 9.21 8.70
C ILE A 77 6.80 8.31 8.38
N THR A 78 7.96 8.88 8.04
CA THR A 78 9.18 8.09 7.80
C THR A 78 9.81 7.69 9.12
N VAL A 79 10.32 6.46 9.23
CA VAL A 79 11.08 6.00 10.39
C VAL A 79 12.34 5.31 9.88
N ASP A 80 13.38 6.11 9.67
CA ASP A 80 14.58 5.74 8.94
C ASP A 80 15.86 5.69 9.79
N ARG A 81 15.82 6.20 11.03
CA ARG A 81 16.92 6.23 12.00
C ARG A 81 16.43 6.32 13.44
N ASP A 82 17.34 6.14 14.39
CA ASP A 82 17.06 6.13 15.83
C ASP A 82 16.34 7.39 16.32
N GLU A 83 16.77 8.58 15.87
CA GLU A 83 16.14 9.84 16.31
C GLU A 83 14.68 9.95 15.84
N ALA A 84 14.41 9.47 14.62
CA ALA A 84 13.05 9.43 14.09
C ALA A 84 12.20 8.40 14.87
N ALA A 85 12.75 7.23 15.19
CA ALA A 85 12.04 6.21 15.97
C ALA A 85 11.73 6.70 17.39
N ALA A 86 12.70 7.34 18.06
CA ALA A 86 12.54 7.91 19.39
C ALA A 86 11.52 9.05 19.42
N ALA A 87 11.32 9.77 18.32
CA ALA A 87 10.35 10.87 18.23
C ALA A 87 8.88 10.40 18.10
N VAL A 88 8.62 9.19 17.57
CA VAL A 88 7.25 8.73 17.28
C VAL A 88 6.32 8.72 18.50
N PRO A 89 6.73 8.21 19.69
CA PRO A 89 5.88 8.26 20.89
C PRO A 89 5.50 9.70 21.29
N HIS A 90 6.45 10.63 21.20
CA HIS A 90 6.19 12.05 21.51
C HIS A 90 5.24 12.71 20.51
N ILE A 91 5.35 12.36 19.23
CA ILE A 91 4.40 12.81 18.19
C ILE A 91 3.00 12.28 18.52
N PHE A 92 2.88 10.99 18.83
CA PHE A 92 1.61 10.36 19.18
C PHE A 92 0.95 11.03 20.40
N GLU A 93 1.71 11.24 21.48
CA GLU A 93 1.21 11.89 22.70
C GLU A 93 0.76 13.33 22.45
N LYS A 94 1.53 14.12 21.70
CA LYS A 94 1.18 15.52 21.39
C LYS A 94 -0.04 15.63 20.49
N LEU A 95 -0.23 14.70 19.54
CA LEU A 95 -1.44 14.64 18.74
C LEU A 95 -2.67 14.36 19.63
N ALA A 96 -2.56 13.39 20.54
CA ALA A 96 -3.63 13.08 21.48
C ALA A 96 -3.96 14.26 22.41
N GLN A 97 -2.96 14.99 22.93
CA GLN A 97 -3.15 16.21 23.72
C GLN A 97 -3.89 17.31 22.96
N LYS A 98 -3.76 17.34 21.62
CA LYS A 98 -4.46 18.26 20.73
C LYS A 98 -5.80 17.70 20.21
N GLY A 99 -6.27 16.57 20.75
CA GLY A 99 -7.52 15.92 20.35
C GLY A 99 -7.50 15.26 18.98
N CYS A 100 -6.31 15.03 18.41
CA CYS A 100 -6.14 14.34 17.13
C CYS A 100 -5.74 12.89 17.36
N HIS A 101 -6.57 11.96 16.86
CA HIS A 101 -6.37 10.52 17.00
C HIS A 101 -6.18 9.81 15.66
N VAL A 102 -5.73 10.53 14.63
CA VAL A 102 -5.49 9.95 13.30
C VAL A 102 -4.45 8.81 13.41
N PRO A 103 -4.72 7.61 12.88
CA PRO A 103 -3.77 6.51 12.98
C PRO A 103 -2.46 6.80 12.21
N LEU A 104 -1.33 6.67 12.91
CA LEU A 104 0.01 6.85 12.34
C LEU A 104 0.51 5.57 11.70
N VAL A 105 1.09 5.71 10.50
CA VAL A 105 1.72 4.61 9.75
C VAL A 105 3.23 4.84 9.70
N GLY A 106 4.04 3.90 10.19
CA GLY A 106 5.50 4.00 10.10
C GLY A 106 6.02 3.47 8.77
N ASP A 107 6.76 4.28 8.01
CA ASP A 107 7.44 3.88 6.79
C ASP A 107 8.87 3.45 7.09
N PHE A 108 9.09 2.13 7.13
CA PHE A 108 10.40 1.56 7.45
C PHE A 108 11.18 1.16 6.20
N HIS A 109 12.47 1.49 6.18
CA HIS A 109 13.40 1.09 5.13
C HIS A 109 14.68 0.50 5.76
N TYR A 110 15.24 -0.56 5.16
CA TYR A 110 16.55 -1.17 5.51
C TYR A 110 16.70 -1.66 6.96
N ILE A 111 16.80 -0.74 7.92
CA ILE A 111 17.05 -0.99 9.34
C ILE A 111 15.78 -1.06 10.19
N GLY A 112 14.59 -1.10 9.58
CA GLY A 112 13.31 -1.09 10.30
C GLY A 112 13.18 -2.16 11.39
N HIS A 113 13.73 -3.36 11.16
CA HIS A 113 13.76 -4.44 12.15
C HIS A 113 14.57 -4.07 13.41
N LYS A 114 15.66 -3.31 13.26
CA LYS A 114 16.46 -2.80 14.39
C LYS A 114 15.74 -1.68 15.10
N LEU A 115 15.25 -0.68 14.36
CA LEU A 115 14.53 0.46 14.94
C LEU A 115 13.34 0.02 15.78
N LEU A 116 12.59 -0.97 15.30
CA LEU A 116 11.46 -1.53 16.03
C LEU A 116 11.85 -2.37 17.25
N ALA A 117 13.03 -3.00 17.24
CA ALA A 117 13.55 -3.75 18.37
C ALA A 117 14.17 -2.83 19.44
N ASP A 118 14.92 -1.82 19.01
CA ASP A 118 15.65 -0.88 19.87
C ASP A 118 14.72 0.21 20.44
N HIS A 119 13.62 0.55 19.73
CA HIS A 119 12.61 1.52 20.15
C HIS A 119 11.20 0.89 20.19
N PRO A 120 10.91 -0.01 21.16
CA PRO A 120 9.62 -0.70 21.21
C PRO A 120 8.41 0.25 21.34
N ALA A 121 8.59 1.38 22.04
CA ALA A 121 7.55 2.42 22.16
C ALA A 121 7.15 3.00 20.80
N CYS A 122 8.07 3.08 19.83
CA CYS A 122 7.75 3.48 18.46
C CYS A 122 6.77 2.50 17.81
N GLY A 123 7.06 1.20 17.90
CA GLY A 123 6.18 0.15 17.39
C GLY A 123 4.79 0.18 18.05
N GLU A 124 4.73 0.40 19.36
CA GLU A 124 3.49 0.49 20.11
C GLU A 124 2.65 1.73 19.76
N ALA A 125 3.28 2.89 19.56
CA ALA A 125 2.60 4.13 19.18
C ALA A 125 2.03 4.10 17.75
N LEU A 126 2.67 3.37 16.83
CA LEU A 126 2.20 3.24 15.45
C LEU A 126 0.97 2.33 15.34
N ALA A 127 0.07 2.68 14.43
CA ALA A 127 -1.13 1.89 14.13
C ALA A 127 -0.90 0.82 13.06
N LYS A 128 0.09 1.03 12.19
CA LYS A 128 0.44 0.15 11.07
C LYS A 128 1.91 0.31 10.69
N TYR A 129 2.54 -0.78 10.28
CA TYR A 129 3.90 -0.75 9.72
C TYR A 129 3.84 -0.87 8.20
N ARG A 130 4.63 -0.09 7.47
CA ARG A 130 4.91 -0.34 6.05
C ARG A 130 6.25 -1.04 5.95
N ILE A 131 6.26 -2.18 5.27
CA ILE A 131 7.47 -2.92 4.90
C ILE A 131 7.57 -2.97 3.38
N ASN A 132 8.79 -2.81 2.85
CA ASN A 132 9.09 -3.07 1.45
C ASN A 132 9.92 -4.36 1.33
N PRO A 133 9.40 -5.44 0.73
CA PRO A 133 10.14 -6.69 0.62
C PRO A 133 11.43 -6.55 -0.21
N GLY A 134 11.55 -5.53 -1.06
CA GLY A 134 12.78 -5.22 -1.78
C GLY A 134 13.91 -4.64 -0.94
N ASN A 135 13.59 -4.03 0.22
CA ASN A 135 14.54 -3.21 1.00
C ASN A 135 14.94 -3.85 2.33
N VAL A 136 14.56 -5.09 2.61
CA VAL A 136 14.81 -5.76 3.90
C VAL A 136 16.09 -6.62 3.90
N GLY A 137 17.03 -6.36 3.00
CA GLY A 137 18.31 -7.07 2.91
C GLY A 137 18.41 -8.08 1.75
N PHE A 138 19.48 -8.86 1.71
CA PHE A 138 19.77 -9.84 0.65
C PHE A 138 19.74 -11.29 1.18
N LYS A 139 19.22 -12.22 0.38
CA LYS A 139 19.20 -13.68 0.67
C LYS A 139 18.64 -14.02 2.05
N GLU A 140 19.29 -14.88 2.84
CA GLU A 140 18.80 -15.27 4.17
C GLU A 140 18.60 -14.10 5.15
N LYS A 141 19.36 -13.01 5.01
CA LYS A 141 19.17 -11.82 5.85
C LYS A 141 17.83 -11.14 5.53
N LYS A 142 17.40 -11.17 4.27
CA LYS A 142 16.11 -10.64 3.81
C LYS A 142 14.96 -11.28 4.56
N ASP A 143 14.96 -12.61 4.60
CA ASP A 143 13.90 -13.38 5.23
C ASP A 143 13.86 -13.18 6.75
N LYS A 144 15.04 -13.12 7.40
CA LYS A 144 15.13 -12.85 8.84
C LYS A 144 14.61 -11.46 9.21
N GLN A 145 15.03 -10.41 8.49
CA GLN A 145 14.59 -9.04 8.79
C GLN A 145 13.10 -8.84 8.51
N PHE A 146 12.61 -9.39 7.41
CA PHE A 146 11.17 -9.41 7.12
C PHE A 146 10.41 -10.13 8.24
N ALA A 147 10.85 -11.33 8.63
CA ALA A 147 10.21 -12.11 9.67
C ALA A 147 10.16 -11.37 11.01
N SER A 148 11.26 -10.77 11.45
CA SER A 148 11.29 -10.05 12.73
C SER A 148 10.27 -8.89 12.80
N ILE A 149 10.08 -8.14 11.70
CA ILE A 149 9.08 -7.06 11.69
C ILE A 149 7.66 -7.64 11.71
N VAL A 150 7.41 -8.72 10.97
CA VAL A 150 6.10 -9.39 10.94
C VAL A 150 5.75 -10.02 12.29
N GLU A 151 6.70 -10.69 12.94
CA GLU A 151 6.56 -11.25 14.29
C GLU A 151 6.21 -10.16 15.31
N LEU A 152 6.90 -9.01 15.25
CA LEU A 152 6.58 -7.89 16.10
C LEU A 152 5.19 -7.32 15.81
N ALA A 153 4.82 -7.19 14.53
CA ALA A 153 3.48 -6.74 14.16
C ALA A 153 2.40 -7.70 14.68
N ALA A 154 2.60 -9.01 14.56
CA ALA A 154 1.69 -10.02 15.08
C ALA A 154 1.58 -9.94 16.61
N LYS A 155 2.73 -9.86 17.30
CA LYS A 155 2.80 -9.73 18.77
C LYS A 155 2.02 -8.51 19.28
N HIS A 156 2.15 -7.37 18.62
CA HIS A 156 1.50 -6.11 19.03
C HIS A 156 0.14 -5.86 18.34
N GLY A 157 -0.37 -6.85 17.60
CA GLY A 157 -1.66 -6.74 16.90
C GLY A 157 -1.72 -5.61 15.86
N LYS A 158 -0.59 -5.26 15.25
CA LYS A 158 -0.46 -4.16 14.29
C LYS A 158 -0.79 -4.64 12.88
N ALA A 159 -1.42 -3.76 12.10
CA ALA A 159 -1.54 -3.98 10.66
C ALA A 159 -0.17 -3.81 9.98
N VAL A 160 0.04 -4.50 8.87
CA VAL A 160 1.22 -4.37 8.02
C VAL A 160 0.78 -4.11 6.59
N ARG A 161 1.37 -3.08 5.98
CA ARG A 161 1.34 -2.92 4.53
C ARG A 161 2.61 -3.49 3.92
N ILE A 162 2.46 -4.52 3.10
CA ILE A 162 3.52 -5.07 2.25
C ILE A 162 3.50 -4.29 0.93
N GLY A 163 4.44 -3.37 0.79
CA GLY A 163 4.47 -2.40 -0.29
C GLY A 163 5.65 -2.58 -1.23
N ALA A 164 5.46 -3.39 -2.26
CA ALA A 164 6.42 -3.55 -3.35
C ALA A 164 6.44 -2.30 -4.25
N ASN A 165 7.62 -1.94 -4.73
CA ASN A 165 7.83 -0.85 -5.68
C ASN A 165 8.80 -1.33 -6.76
N TRP A 166 8.57 -0.92 -8.01
CA TRP A 166 9.40 -1.34 -9.14
C TRP A 166 10.87 -0.92 -8.99
N GLY A 167 11.14 0.25 -8.41
CA GLY A 167 12.50 0.74 -8.15
C GLY A 167 13.28 -0.07 -7.11
N SER A 168 12.61 -0.96 -6.38
CA SER A 168 13.21 -1.89 -5.42
C SER A 168 12.73 -3.32 -5.68
N LEU A 169 12.53 -3.68 -6.95
CA LEU A 169 12.07 -5.01 -7.30
C LEU A 169 13.12 -6.08 -6.91
N ASP A 170 12.64 -7.24 -6.48
CA ASP A 170 13.48 -8.41 -6.21
C ASP A 170 14.17 -8.88 -7.49
N GLN A 171 15.48 -8.66 -7.56
CA GLN A 171 16.30 -8.96 -8.73
C GLN A 171 16.44 -10.46 -8.97
N GLU A 172 16.46 -11.28 -7.90
CA GLU A 172 16.56 -12.74 -8.04
C GLU A 172 15.28 -13.30 -8.66
N LEU A 173 14.12 -12.82 -8.18
CA LEU A 173 12.83 -13.19 -8.76
C LEU A 173 12.68 -12.69 -10.20
N LEU A 174 13.11 -11.46 -10.50
CA LEU A 174 13.05 -10.93 -11.87
C LEU A 174 13.92 -11.76 -12.81
N THR A 175 15.15 -12.08 -12.42
CA THR A 175 16.07 -12.90 -13.22
C THR A 175 15.47 -14.28 -13.49
N TYR A 176 14.97 -14.94 -12.44
CA TYR A 176 14.31 -16.23 -12.58
C TYR A 176 13.12 -16.19 -13.56
N LEU A 177 12.29 -15.14 -13.49
CA LEU A 177 11.16 -15.01 -14.41
C LEU A 177 11.58 -14.66 -15.84
N MET A 178 12.68 -13.93 -16.02
CA MET A 178 13.26 -13.67 -17.34
C MET A 178 13.80 -14.95 -17.97
N ASP A 179 14.48 -15.80 -17.21
CA ASP A 179 14.98 -17.10 -17.68
C ASP A 179 13.83 -18.03 -18.06
N LEU A 180 12.80 -18.11 -17.22
CA LEU A 180 11.57 -18.85 -17.55
C LEU A 180 10.89 -18.31 -18.82
N ASN A 181 10.84 -16.99 -18.99
CA ASN A 181 10.24 -16.36 -20.16
C ASN A 181 11.05 -16.63 -21.44
N HIS A 182 12.38 -16.67 -21.34
CA HIS A 182 13.27 -16.98 -22.47
C HIS A 182 13.11 -18.43 -22.95
N ALA A 183 12.86 -19.36 -22.01
CA ALA A 183 12.59 -20.77 -22.32
C ALA A 183 11.15 -21.07 -22.76
N SER A 184 10.26 -20.08 -22.75
CA SER A 184 8.83 -20.25 -23.08
C SER A 184 8.60 -20.28 -24.60
N ASP A 185 7.68 -21.13 -25.07
CA ASP A 185 7.22 -21.15 -26.46
C ASP A 185 6.51 -19.84 -26.87
N ARG A 186 6.08 -19.04 -25.88
CA ARG A 186 5.39 -17.76 -26.07
C ARG A 186 6.00 -16.72 -25.14
N PRO A 187 7.20 -16.19 -25.47
CA PRO A 187 7.84 -15.18 -24.64
C PRO A 187 7.01 -13.90 -24.60
N LEU A 188 6.90 -13.34 -23.40
CA LEU A 188 6.31 -12.04 -23.14
C LEU A 188 7.36 -10.94 -23.30
N ASP A 189 6.90 -9.70 -23.49
CA ASP A 189 7.80 -8.55 -23.45
C ASP A 189 8.37 -8.34 -22.03
N ALA A 190 9.55 -7.73 -21.96
CA ALA A 190 10.25 -7.54 -20.69
C ALA A 190 9.41 -6.76 -19.66
N ARG A 191 8.60 -5.79 -20.11
CA ARG A 191 7.74 -4.97 -19.22
C ARG A 191 6.63 -5.82 -18.62
N ALA A 192 6.06 -6.77 -19.37
CA ALA A 192 5.11 -7.75 -18.84
C ALA A 192 5.74 -8.67 -17.79
N VAL A 193 6.96 -9.16 -18.03
CA VAL A 193 7.70 -9.97 -17.04
C VAL A 193 7.98 -9.16 -15.77
N THR A 194 8.35 -7.88 -15.89
CA THR A 194 8.54 -6.99 -14.73
C THR A 194 7.26 -6.80 -13.93
N ARG A 195 6.10 -6.61 -14.59
CA ARG A 195 4.80 -6.54 -13.89
C ARG A 195 4.49 -7.84 -13.15
N GLU A 196 4.73 -8.98 -13.78
CA GLU A 196 4.55 -10.30 -13.16
C GLU A 196 5.46 -10.48 -11.93
N ALA A 197 6.73 -10.10 -12.02
CA ALA A 197 7.69 -10.16 -10.92
C ALA A 197 7.23 -9.30 -9.73
N LEU A 198 6.75 -8.09 -10.00
CA LEU A 198 6.28 -7.18 -8.96
C LEU A 198 5.06 -7.73 -8.23
N VAL A 199 4.08 -8.27 -8.97
CA VAL A 199 2.86 -8.88 -8.41
C VAL A 199 3.21 -10.13 -7.60
N ARG A 200 4.06 -11.02 -8.13
CA ARG A 200 4.51 -12.22 -7.40
C ARG A 200 5.26 -11.86 -6.13
N SER A 201 6.17 -10.89 -6.18
CA SER A 201 6.92 -10.43 -5.01
C SER A 201 5.98 -10.00 -3.88
N ALA A 202 4.97 -9.16 -4.19
CA ALA A 202 4.00 -8.70 -3.20
C ALA A 202 3.17 -9.84 -2.60
N LEU A 203 2.65 -10.76 -3.44
CA LEU A 203 1.81 -11.87 -3.01
C LEU A 203 2.60 -12.94 -2.24
N MET A 204 3.82 -13.25 -2.65
CA MET A 204 4.70 -14.19 -1.95
C MET A 204 5.06 -13.65 -0.55
N SER A 205 5.38 -12.36 -0.45
CA SER A 205 5.64 -11.73 0.85
C SER A 205 4.40 -11.72 1.76
N ALA A 206 3.20 -11.52 1.20
CA ALA A 206 1.96 -11.59 1.98
C ALA A 206 1.69 -13.00 2.53
N ARG A 207 1.82 -14.04 1.69
CA ARG A 207 1.73 -15.43 2.15
C ARG A 207 2.77 -15.75 3.21
N ARG A 208 4.00 -15.28 3.01
CA ARG A 208 5.08 -15.46 3.99
C ARG A 208 4.74 -14.81 5.34
N ALA A 209 4.13 -13.62 5.33
CA ALA A 209 3.70 -12.97 6.56
C ALA A 209 2.61 -13.78 7.29
N GLU A 210 1.69 -14.41 6.54
CA GLU A 210 0.70 -15.33 7.11
C GLU A 210 1.33 -16.59 7.71
N GLU A 211 2.32 -17.19 7.03
CA GLU A 211 3.07 -18.35 7.55
C GLU A 211 3.81 -18.04 8.86
N ILE A 212 4.29 -16.81 9.03
CA ILE A 212 4.95 -16.34 10.25
C ILE A 212 3.93 -16.10 11.38
N GLY A 213 2.64 -15.97 11.06
CA GLY A 213 1.55 -15.84 12.04
C GLY A 213 0.85 -14.48 12.05
N LEU A 214 1.12 -13.59 11.08
CA LEU A 214 0.33 -12.37 10.92
C LEU A 214 -0.97 -12.70 10.17
N PRO A 215 -2.14 -12.57 10.80
CA PRO A 215 -3.39 -12.97 10.16
C PRO A 215 -3.70 -12.05 8.97
N LYS A 216 -4.34 -12.62 7.96
CA LYS A 216 -4.73 -11.92 6.73
C LYS A 216 -5.49 -10.61 6.94
N ASN A 217 -6.34 -10.54 7.97
CA ASN A 217 -7.08 -9.34 8.39
C ASN A 217 -6.18 -8.26 9.04
N ARG A 218 -4.86 -8.41 8.97
CA ARG A 218 -3.85 -7.42 9.33
C ARG A 218 -2.95 -7.05 8.16
N ILE A 219 -3.20 -7.57 6.95
CA ILE A 219 -2.32 -7.38 5.79
C ILE A 219 -2.99 -6.51 4.72
N VAL A 220 -2.29 -5.44 4.34
CA VAL A 220 -2.61 -4.60 3.17
C VAL A 220 -1.51 -4.77 2.13
N ILE A 221 -1.85 -4.82 0.84
CA ILE A 221 -0.86 -4.92 -0.24
C ILE A 221 -0.83 -3.65 -1.08
N SER A 222 0.36 -3.26 -1.54
CA SER A 222 0.52 -2.33 -2.66
C SER A 222 1.67 -2.77 -3.56
N ALA A 223 1.52 -2.58 -4.86
CA ALA A 223 2.57 -2.75 -5.86
C ALA A 223 2.60 -1.52 -6.76
N LYS A 224 3.51 -0.58 -6.50
CA LYS A 224 3.50 0.74 -7.18
C LYS A 224 4.50 0.78 -8.33
N VAL A 225 4.07 1.47 -9.39
CA VAL A 225 4.82 1.81 -10.60
C VAL A 225 4.52 3.27 -10.96
N SER A 226 5.33 3.87 -11.82
CA SER A 226 5.22 5.29 -12.22
C SER A 226 4.45 5.52 -13.51
N ALA A 227 4.21 4.47 -14.31
CA ALA A 227 3.44 4.56 -15.54
C ALA A 227 1.97 4.16 -15.34
N VAL A 228 1.05 4.99 -15.84
CA VAL A 228 -0.42 4.82 -15.71
C VAL A 228 -0.88 3.43 -16.16
N GLN A 229 -0.50 3.02 -17.38
CA GLN A 229 -0.95 1.75 -17.95
C GLN A 229 -0.41 0.54 -17.20
N ASP A 230 0.82 0.61 -16.70
CA ASP A 230 1.37 -0.46 -15.88
C ASP A 230 0.67 -0.56 -14.53
N LEU A 231 0.32 0.58 -13.91
CA LEU A 231 -0.38 0.60 -12.63
C LEU A 231 -1.73 -0.11 -12.77
N ILE A 232 -2.48 0.22 -13.81
CA ILE A 232 -3.78 -0.40 -14.09
C ILE A 232 -3.63 -1.93 -14.24
N ALA A 233 -2.65 -2.37 -15.06
CA ALA A 233 -2.41 -3.80 -15.25
C ALA A 233 -1.99 -4.51 -13.94
N VAL A 234 -1.05 -3.93 -13.17
CA VAL A 234 -0.54 -4.51 -11.91
C VAL A 234 -1.66 -4.68 -10.89
N TYR A 235 -2.54 -3.68 -10.72
CA TYR A 235 -3.61 -3.78 -9.72
C TYR A 235 -4.74 -4.69 -10.17
N ARG A 236 -5.03 -4.80 -11.48
CA ARG A 236 -5.93 -5.85 -12.00
C ARG A 236 -5.39 -7.25 -11.70
N MET A 237 -4.10 -7.48 -11.94
CA MET A 237 -3.43 -8.75 -11.62
C MET A 237 -3.46 -9.05 -10.11
N LEU A 238 -3.23 -8.06 -9.24
CA LEU A 238 -3.34 -8.24 -7.78
C LEU A 238 -4.78 -8.56 -7.35
N ALA A 239 -5.75 -7.86 -7.95
CA ALA A 239 -7.17 -8.01 -7.64
C ALA A 239 -7.71 -9.38 -8.05
N GLU A 240 -7.27 -9.92 -9.18
CA GLU A 240 -7.64 -11.24 -9.68
C GLU A 240 -7.06 -12.38 -8.83
N ARG A 241 -5.82 -12.21 -8.34
CA ARG A 241 -5.06 -13.29 -7.68
C ARG A 241 -5.14 -13.29 -6.16
N SER A 242 -5.92 -12.38 -5.57
CA SER A 242 -6.06 -12.28 -4.12
C SER A 242 -7.31 -11.50 -3.71
N ASP A 243 -7.59 -11.47 -2.42
CA ASP A 243 -8.67 -10.77 -1.71
C ASP A 243 -8.12 -9.90 -0.55
N TYR A 244 -6.81 -9.61 -0.52
CA TYR A 244 -6.27 -8.61 0.43
C TYR A 244 -6.82 -7.22 0.11
N ALA A 245 -6.87 -6.37 1.14
CA ALA A 245 -7.06 -4.94 0.96
C ALA A 245 -5.90 -4.33 0.17
N LEU A 246 -6.20 -3.49 -0.82
CA LEU A 246 -5.22 -2.88 -1.72
C LEU A 246 -5.07 -1.38 -1.46
N HIS A 247 -3.84 -0.96 -1.17
CA HIS A 247 -3.47 0.45 -1.15
C HIS A 247 -3.04 0.88 -2.55
N LEU A 248 -3.86 1.69 -3.21
CA LEU A 248 -3.58 2.26 -4.53
C LEU A 248 -2.71 3.51 -4.44
N GLY A 249 -1.96 3.75 -5.49
CA GLY A 249 -1.29 5.03 -5.72
C GLY A 249 -0.26 4.92 -6.84
N LEU A 250 -0.24 5.90 -7.72
CA LEU A 250 0.85 6.10 -8.67
C LEU A 250 2.06 6.63 -7.89
N THR A 251 3.24 6.03 -8.07
CA THR A 251 4.48 6.58 -7.50
C THR A 251 5.10 7.57 -8.48
N GLU A 252 5.81 8.59 -7.97
CA GLU A 252 6.55 9.54 -8.81
C GLU A 252 5.68 10.19 -9.91
N ALA A 253 4.45 10.60 -9.57
CA ALA A 253 3.49 11.13 -10.54
C ALA A 253 3.96 12.43 -11.23
N GLY A 254 4.90 13.14 -10.60
CA GLY A 254 5.43 14.42 -11.06
C GLY A 254 4.77 15.61 -10.35
N MET A 255 5.23 16.82 -10.67
CA MET A 255 4.77 18.05 -10.01
C MET A 255 3.54 18.66 -10.70
N GLY A 256 2.75 19.41 -9.94
CA GLY A 256 1.66 20.25 -10.44
C GLY A 256 0.60 19.48 -11.22
N SER A 257 0.14 20.06 -12.33
CA SER A 257 -0.93 19.50 -13.17
C SER A 257 -0.59 18.11 -13.71
N LYS A 258 0.68 17.84 -14.04
CA LYS A 258 1.11 16.52 -14.54
C LYS A 258 0.83 15.42 -13.51
N GLY A 259 1.21 15.65 -12.25
CA GLY A 259 0.99 14.69 -11.16
C GLY A 259 -0.48 14.46 -10.85
N ILE A 260 -1.28 15.54 -10.88
CA ILE A 260 -2.73 15.48 -10.69
C ILE A 260 -3.39 14.66 -11.81
N VAL A 261 -3.08 14.96 -13.07
CA VAL A 261 -3.66 14.28 -14.23
C VAL A 261 -3.26 12.80 -14.25
N ALA A 262 -1.97 12.49 -14.09
CA ALA A 262 -1.49 11.11 -14.12
C ALA A 262 -2.09 10.25 -12.99
N SER A 263 -2.16 10.79 -11.77
CA SER A 263 -2.75 10.10 -10.62
C SER A 263 -4.26 9.89 -10.81
N SER A 264 -4.98 10.91 -11.27
CA SER A 264 -6.43 10.83 -11.51
C SER A 264 -6.75 9.82 -12.62
N ALA A 265 -5.99 9.83 -13.72
CA ALA A 265 -6.16 8.90 -14.83
C ALA A 265 -5.91 7.44 -14.41
N ALA A 266 -4.89 7.19 -13.57
CA ALA A 266 -4.57 5.84 -13.13
C ALA A 266 -5.54 5.30 -12.07
N LEU A 267 -5.87 6.11 -11.05
CA LEU A 267 -6.76 5.69 -9.96
C LEU A 267 -8.22 5.66 -10.40
N GLY A 268 -8.67 6.59 -11.24
CA GLY A 268 -10.04 6.65 -11.73
C GLY A 268 -10.47 5.36 -12.42
N VAL A 269 -9.63 4.81 -13.30
CA VAL A 269 -9.91 3.52 -13.98
C VAL A 269 -10.02 2.38 -12.98
N LEU A 270 -9.07 2.25 -12.05
CA LEU A 270 -9.08 1.16 -11.07
C LEU A 270 -10.26 1.25 -10.11
N LEU A 271 -10.62 2.45 -9.67
CA LEU A 271 -11.77 2.67 -8.80
C LEU A 271 -13.10 2.39 -9.53
N GLN A 272 -13.19 2.70 -10.83
CA GLN A 272 -14.34 2.29 -11.67
C GLN A 272 -14.42 0.77 -11.84
N ASP A 273 -13.28 0.06 -11.86
CA ASP A 273 -13.24 -1.41 -11.82
C ASP A 273 -13.56 -2.00 -10.43
N GLY A 274 -13.89 -1.15 -9.43
CA GLY A 274 -14.14 -1.57 -8.05
C GLY A 274 -12.89 -1.99 -7.28
N ILE A 275 -11.70 -1.69 -7.80
CA ILE A 275 -10.40 -2.06 -7.24
C ILE A 275 -9.84 -0.91 -6.41
N GLY A 276 -9.41 -1.21 -5.17
CA GLY A 276 -8.79 -0.26 -4.26
C GLY A 276 -9.60 -0.06 -2.99
N ASP A 277 -8.89 -0.10 -1.86
CA ASP A 277 -9.50 0.02 -0.52
C ASP A 277 -8.95 1.22 0.25
N THR A 278 -7.80 1.73 -0.18
CA THR A 278 -7.26 3.01 0.28
C THR A 278 -6.37 3.63 -0.79
N ILE A 279 -6.31 4.95 -0.86
CA ILE A 279 -5.57 5.69 -1.88
C ILE A 279 -4.54 6.64 -1.25
N ARG A 280 -3.40 6.81 -1.94
CA ARG A 280 -2.48 7.93 -1.73
C ARG A 280 -2.04 8.49 -3.07
N VAL A 281 -2.22 9.79 -3.26
CA VAL A 281 -1.59 10.57 -4.34
C VAL A 281 -0.18 10.96 -3.88
N SER A 282 0.85 10.67 -4.68
CA SER A 282 2.26 10.87 -4.32
C SER A 282 2.85 12.08 -5.01
#